data_AF-A0A497QGP2-F1
#
_entry.id   AF-A0A497QGP2-F1
#
_cell.length_a   1.000
_cell.length_b   1.000
_cell.length_c   1.000
_cell.angle_alpha   90.00
_cell.angle_beta   90.00
_cell.angle_gamma   90.00
#
_symmetry.space_group_name_H-M   'P 1'
#
loop_
_entity.id
_entity.type
_entity.pdbx_description
1 polymer ?
#
loop_
_entity_poly.entity_id
_entity_poly.type
_entity_poly.pdbx_seq_one_letter_code
_entity_poly.pdbx_strand_id
1 'polypeptide(L)'
;MADKAENAKAFGALLAQAWEHTPSFICSNEDYIYCLFPADETKEKWIEASITFPDGSLDKKEIDAVKAIALLVEELKVLPTYGAETIVTTKAKLDEAAARLATLT
;
A
#
# COMPACT_ATOMS: atom_id res chain seq x y z
N MET A 1 -13.54 1.89 18.17
CA MET A 1 -13.43 2.15 16.72
C MET A 1 -12.05 2.73 16.53
N ALA A 2 -11.20 2.13 15.69
CA ALA A 2 -9.92 2.76 15.37
C ALA A 2 -10.22 4.11 14.72
N ASP A 3 -9.52 5.16 15.17
CA ASP A 3 -9.72 6.49 14.65
C ASP A 3 -9.19 6.52 13.20
N LYS A 4 -10.02 6.94 12.24
CA LYS A 4 -9.65 6.99 10.82
C LYS A 4 -8.37 7.81 10.62
N ALA A 5 -8.22 8.88 11.40
CA ALA A 5 -7.04 9.73 11.38
C ALA A 5 -5.79 8.99 11.90
N GLU A 6 -5.95 8.14 12.92
CA GLU A 6 -4.86 7.32 13.47
C GLU A 6 -4.43 6.24 12.46
N ASN A 7 -5.40 5.58 11.81
CA ASN A 7 -5.15 4.60 10.76
C ASN A 7 -4.45 5.24 9.55
N ALA A 8 -4.91 6.41 9.11
CA ALA A 8 -4.28 7.15 8.02
C ALA A 8 -2.83 7.54 8.35
N LYS A 9 -2.56 7.97 9.59
CA LYS A 9 -1.21 8.27 10.05
C LYS A 9 -0.33 7.01 10.10
N ALA A 10 -0.86 5.90 10.62
CA ALA A 10 -0.16 4.63 10.68
C ALA A 10 0.16 4.11 9.26
N PHE A 11 -0.80 4.18 8.35
CA PHE A 11 -0.59 3.80 6.95
C PHE A 11 0.37 4.74 6.23
N GLY A 12 0.35 6.05 6.51
CA GLY A 12 1.32 6.99 5.95
C GLY A 12 2.77 6.63 6.27
N ALA A 13 3.04 6.11 7.48
CA ALA A 13 4.35 5.58 7.83
C ALA A 13 4.72 4.30 7.04
N LEU A 14 3.73 3.42 6.77
CA LEU A 14 3.92 2.22 5.94
C LEU A 14 4.17 2.58 4.47
N LEU A 15 3.45 3.59 3.95
CA LEU A 15 3.63 4.08 2.59
C LEU A 15 5.04 4.65 2.38
N ALA A 16 5.56 5.41 3.35
CA ALA A 16 6.94 5.89 3.33
C ALA A 16 7.95 4.72 3.36
N GLN A 17 7.72 3.71 4.20
CA GLN A 17 8.58 2.52 4.24
C GLN A 17 8.55 1.75 2.93
N ALA A 18 7.37 1.58 2.33
CA ALA A 18 7.22 0.90 1.04
C ALA A 18 8.02 1.63 -0.06
N TRP A 19 8.05 2.96 -0.05
CA TRP A 19 8.82 3.72 -1.02
C TRP A 19 10.34 3.52 -0.88
N GLU A 20 10.85 3.42 0.34
CA GLU A 20 12.28 3.23 0.61
C GLU A 20 12.74 1.77 0.41
N HIS A 21 11.87 0.79 0.66
CA HIS A 21 12.21 -0.64 0.57
C HIS A 21 11.96 -1.21 -0.84
N THR A 22 13.04 -1.37 -1.62
CA THR A 22 12.98 -1.95 -2.96
C THR A 22 13.30 -3.46 -2.95
N PRO A 23 12.54 -4.32 -3.66
CA PRO A 23 11.39 -3.99 -4.50
C PRO A 23 10.12 -3.75 -3.68
N SER A 24 9.32 -2.76 -4.09
CA SER A 24 7.98 -2.54 -3.56
C SER A 24 6.95 -2.42 -4.67
N PHE A 25 5.72 -2.73 -4.32
CA PHE A 25 4.56 -2.48 -5.15
C PHE A 25 3.59 -1.60 -4.36
N ILE A 26 3.25 -0.46 -4.93
CA ILE A 26 2.32 0.50 -4.34
C ILE A 26 1.26 0.82 -5.39
N CYS A 27 0.01 0.65 -5.02
CA CYS A 27 -1.16 0.96 -5.83
C CYS A 27 -2.06 1.94 -5.08
N SER A 28 -2.53 2.98 -5.74
CA SER A 28 -3.42 3.99 -5.18
C SER A 28 -4.53 4.28 -6.18
N ASN A 29 -5.77 3.92 -5.84
CA ASN A 29 -6.98 4.17 -6.63
C ASN A 29 -8.05 4.81 -5.75
N GLU A 30 -9.21 5.18 -6.30
CA GLU A 30 -10.27 5.90 -5.57
C GLU A 30 -10.76 5.18 -4.29
N ASP A 31 -10.68 3.85 -4.25
CA ASP A 31 -11.22 3.00 -3.19
C ASP A 31 -10.22 2.72 -2.06
N TYR A 32 -8.94 2.51 -2.39
CA TYR A 32 -7.91 2.14 -1.41
C TYR A 32 -6.49 2.51 -1.84
N ILE A 33 -5.57 2.46 -0.88
CA ILE A 33 -4.13 2.38 -1.13
C ILE A 33 -3.62 1.03 -0.66
N TYR A 34 -2.80 0.37 -1.47
CA TYR A 34 -2.16 -0.90 -1.18
C TYR A 34 -0.65 -0.78 -1.29
N CYS A 35 0.06 -1.40 -0.35
CA CYS A 35 1.50 -1.47 -0.28
C CYS A 35 1.93 -2.91 -0.05
N LEU A 36 2.92 -3.36 -0.80
CA LEU A 36 3.59 -4.65 -0.63
C LEU A 36 5.10 -4.44 -0.76
N PHE A 37 5.85 -4.71 0.31
CA PHE A 37 7.29 -4.45 0.36
C PHE A 37 7.99 -5.42 1.33
N PRO A 38 9.30 -5.68 1.17
CA PRO A 38 10.04 -6.53 2.09
C PRO A 38 10.18 -5.86 3.46
N ALA A 39 10.05 -6.65 4.53
CA ALA A 39 10.22 -6.19 5.91
C ALA A 39 11.69 -6.08 6.32
N ASP A 40 12.58 -6.74 5.57
CA ASP A 40 14.01 -6.89 5.84
C ASP A 40 14.83 -6.94 4.54
N GLU A 41 16.15 -6.85 4.66
CA GLU A 41 17.06 -6.92 3.51
C GLU A 41 17.17 -8.33 2.90
N THR A 42 16.87 -9.38 3.68
CA THR A 42 16.93 -10.76 3.22
C THR A 42 15.73 -11.13 2.33
N LYS A 43 14.67 -10.31 2.37
CA LYS A 43 13.40 -10.45 1.64
C LYS A 43 12.66 -11.74 1.96
N GLU A 44 12.90 -12.30 3.14
CA GLU A 44 12.22 -13.50 3.62
C GLU A 44 10.81 -13.17 4.11
N LYS A 45 10.68 -12.00 4.76
CA LYS A 45 9.41 -11.48 5.26
C LYS A 45 9.01 -10.24 4.47
N TRP A 46 7.71 -10.11 4.28
CA TRP A 46 7.09 -9.03 3.54
C TRP A 46 5.96 -8.44 4.36
N ILE A 47 5.76 -7.13 4.21
CA ILE A 47 4.63 -6.42 4.76
C ILE A 47 3.66 -6.18 3.62
N GLU A 48 2.45 -6.66 3.82
CA GLU A 48 1.28 -6.26 3.06
C GLU A 48 0.48 -5.30 3.94
N ALA A 49 0.14 -4.15 3.37
CA ALA A 49 -0.71 -3.19 4.03
C ALA A 49 -1.72 -2.60 3.04
N SER A 50 -2.93 -2.36 3.50
CA SER A 50 -3.93 -1.60 2.74
C SER A 50 -4.73 -0.68 3.65
N ILE A 51 -5.19 0.43 3.09
CA ILE A 51 -6.16 1.30 3.73
C ILE A 51 -7.28 1.64 2.76
N THR A 52 -8.51 1.45 3.20
CA THR A 52 -9.73 1.74 2.42
C THR A 52 -10.26 3.13 2.74
N PHE A 53 -10.58 3.92 1.72
CA PHE A 53 -11.08 5.29 1.92
C PHE A 53 -12.52 5.37 2.48
N PRO A 54 -13.46 4.47 2.15
CA PRO A 54 -14.83 4.58 2.67
C PRO A 54 -14.94 4.54 4.20
N ASP A 55 -14.21 3.63 4.84
CA ASP A 55 -14.30 3.37 6.28
C ASP A 55 -12.99 3.65 7.03
N GLY A 56 -11.88 3.93 6.34
CA GLY A 56 -10.58 4.17 6.95
C GLY A 56 -9.99 2.92 7.60
N SER A 57 -10.43 1.73 7.18
CA SER A 57 -9.95 0.46 7.72
C SER A 57 -8.52 0.20 7.26
N LEU A 58 -7.63 0.00 8.22
CA LEU A 58 -6.25 -0.38 7.98
C LEU A 58 -6.10 -1.89 8.17
N ASP A 59 -5.70 -2.59 7.10
CA ASP A 59 -5.23 -3.98 7.19
C ASP A 59 -3.70 -3.99 7.04
N LYS A 60 -3.03 -4.69 7.94
CA LYS A 60 -1.57 -4.89 7.89
C LYS A 60 -1.26 -6.30 8.32
N LYS A 61 -0.48 -7.01 7.50
CA LYS A 61 -0.02 -8.36 7.79
C LYS A 61 1.42 -8.57 7.37
N GLU A 62 2.13 -9.38 8.14
CA GLU A 62 3.44 -9.91 7.78
C GLU A 62 3.24 -11.26 7.13
N ILE A 63 3.86 -11.46 5.97
CA ILE A 63 3.72 -12.65 5.12
C ILE A 63 5.09 -13.11 4.63
N ASP A 64 5.17 -14.36 4.16
CA ASP A 64 6.37 -14.87 3.52
C ASP A 64 6.49 -14.39 2.05
N ALA A 65 7.69 -14.55 1.49
CA ALA A 65 7.99 -14.15 0.12
C ALA A 65 7.11 -14.85 -0.95
N VAL A 66 6.73 -16.12 -0.75
CA VAL A 66 5.90 -16.86 -1.72
C VAL A 66 4.49 -16.26 -1.74
N LYS A 67 3.94 -15.97 -0.56
CA LYS A 67 2.64 -15.31 -0.42
C LYS A 67 2.68 -13.88 -0.98
N ALA A 68 3.76 -13.14 -0.78
CA ALA A 68 3.93 -11.81 -1.36
C ALA A 68 3.88 -11.84 -2.89
N ILE A 69 4.59 -12.77 -3.54
CA ILE A 69 4.55 -12.94 -5.00
C ILE A 69 3.13 -13.28 -5.46
N ALA A 70 2.44 -14.19 -4.75
CA ALA A 70 1.06 -14.56 -5.09
C ALA A 70 0.12 -13.35 -5.04
N LEU A 71 0.23 -12.50 -4.01
CA LEU A 71 -0.60 -11.31 -3.87
C LEU A 71 -0.27 -10.24 -4.90
N LEU A 72 1.01 -10.03 -5.24
CA LEU A 72 1.39 -9.16 -6.34
C LEU A 72 0.71 -9.62 -7.65
N VAL A 73 0.70 -10.93 -7.92
CA VAL A 73 0.02 -11.46 -9.11
C VAL A 73 -1.48 -11.22 -9.06
N GLU A 74 -2.13 -11.35 -7.90
CA GLU A 74 -3.56 -11.02 -7.75
C GLU A 74 -3.83 -9.52 -8.00
N GLU A 75 -3.02 -8.62 -7.45
CA GLU A 75 -3.15 -7.17 -7.70
C GLU A 75 -2.92 -6.82 -9.18
N LEU A 76 -1.98 -7.49 -9.85
CA LEU A 76 -1.73 -7.27 -11.28
C LEU A 76 -2.89 -7.77 -12.17
N LYS A 77 -3.67 -8.76 -11.72
CA LYS A 77 -4.87 -9.22 -12.46
C LYS A 77 -6.00 -8.21 -12.47
N VAL A 78 -6.12 -7.41 -11.40
CA VAL A 78 -7.15 -6.35 -11.29
C VAL A 78 -6.70 -5.02 -11.89
N LEU A 79 -5.41 -4.89 -12.21
CA LEU A 79 -4.84 -3.71 -12.86
C LEU A 79 -5.56 -3.26 -14.15
N PRO A 80 -6.03 -4.15 -15.05
CA PRO A 80 -6.80 -3.73 -16.22
C PRO A 80 -8.12 -3.02 -15.87
N THR A 81 -8.66 -3.25 -14.68
CA THR A 81 -9.88 -2.57 -14.18
C THR A 81 -9.54 -1.21 -13.58
N TYR A 82 -8.46 -1.12 -12.81
CA TYR A 82 -8.06 0.12 -12.12
C TYR A 82 -7.22 1.06 -12.97
N GLY A 83 -6.60 0.56 -14.04
CA GLY A 83 -5.66 1.31 -14.86
C GLY A 83 -4.23 1.30 -14.30
N ALA A 84 -3.24 1.23 -15.19
CA ALA A 84 -1.81 1.19 -14.84
C ALA A 84 -1.32 2.50 -14.18
N GLU A 85 -2.06 3.58 -14.37
CA GLU A 85 -1.84 4.88 -13.75
C GLU A 85 -1.98 4.85 -12.22
N THR A 86 -2.66 3.86 -11.66
CA THR A 86 -2.80 3.68 -10.20
C THR A 86 -1.52 3.18 -9.53
N ILE A 87 -0.59 2.62 -10.31
CA ILE A 87 0.73 2.20 -9.78
C ILE A 87 1.56 3.44 -9.49
N VAL A 88 2.04 3.52 -8.25
CA VAL A 88 2.93 4.58 -7.77
C VAL A 88 4.36 4.24 -8.16
N THR A 89 4.79 4.80 -9.30
CA THR A 89 6.15 4.61 -9.85
C THR A 89 7.02 5.87 -9.75
N THR A 90 6.46 6.99 -9.31
CA THR A 90 7.16 8.28 -9.22
C THR A 90 6.86 8.96 -7.89
N LYS A 91 7.78 9.84 -7.46
CA LYS A 91 7.62 10.63 -6.25
C LYS A 91 6.35 11.51 -6.29
N ALA A 92 6.00 12.05 -7.46
CA ALA A 92 4.75 12.82 -7.61
C ALA A 92 3.51 11.98 -7.28
N LYS A 93 3.42 10.75 -7.78
CA LYS A 93 2.30 9.84 -7.46
C LYS A 93 2.30 9.41 -6.00
N LEU A 94 3.48 9.29 -5.37
CA LEU A 94 3.58 9.01 -3.94
C LEU A 94 3.02 10.17 -3.12
N ASP A 95 3.36 11.40 -3.49
CA ASP A 95 2.87 12.60 -2.82
C ASP A 95 1.36 12.77 -3.01
N GLU A 96 0.82 12.42 -4.19
CA GLU A 96 -0.63 12.34 -4.43
C GLU A 96 -1.30 11.28 -3.53
N ALA A 97 -0.74 10.07 -3.45
CA ALA A 97 -1.24 9.02 -2.58
C ALA A 97 -1.24 9.44 -1.10
N ALA A 98 -0.17 10.11 -0.64
CA ALA A 98 -0.06 10.64 0.71
C ALA A 98 -1.06 11.79 0.97
N ALA A 99 -1.29 12.67 0.00
CA ALA A 99 -2.28 13.73 0.11
C ALA A 99 -3.70 13.17 0.24
N ARG A 100 -3.99 12.05 -0.43
CA ARG A 100 -5.28 11.36 -0.29
C ARG A 100 -5.48 10.77 1.09
N LEU A 101 -4.44 10.26 1.76
CA LEU A 101 -4.54 9.83 3.17
C LEU A 101 -4.98 10.96 4.10
N ALA A 102 -4.58 12.20 3.81
CA ALA A 102 -4.97 13.37 4.60
C ALA A 102 -6.48 13.71 4.48
N THR A 103 -7.23 13.03 3.60
CA THR A 103 -8.70 13.17 3.53
C THR A 103 -9.44 12.32 4.56
N LEU A 104 -8.75 11.37 5.22
CA LEU A 104 -9.29 10.49 6.27
C LEU A 104 -9.22 11.10 7.68
N THR A 105 -8.99 12.41 7.78
CA THR A 105 -8.94 13.21 9.01
C THR A 105 -10.30 13.44 9.64
#